data_AF-A0AAC8YNM7-F1
#
_entry.id   AF-A0AAC8YNM7-F1
#
_cell.length_a   1.000
_cell.length_b   1.000
_cell.length_c   1.000
_cell.angle_alpha   90.00
_cell.angle_beta   90.00
_cell.angle_gamma   90.00
#
_symmetry.space_group_name_H-M   'P 1'
#
loop_
_entity.id
_entity.type
_entity.pdbx_description
1 polymer ?
#
loop_
_entity_poly.entity_id
_entity_poly.type
_entity_poly.pdbx_seq_one_letter_code
_entity_poly.pdbx_strand_id
1 'polypeptide(L)' 'MKGDKEHWTRVADQWIAWARLPAHDAFWVYREGLTRFIGEGSGRALEVGCGEGRVARELKALGYRD' A
#
# COMPACT_ATOMS: atom_id res chain seq x y z
N MET A 1 -16.73 -15.60 8.89
CA MET A 1 -15.63 -14.87 8.21
C MET A 1 -15.05 -15.70 7.06
N LYS A 2 -15.88 -16.07 6.07
CA LYS A 2 -15.48 -16.82 4.86
C LYS A 2 -15.71 -15.98 3.59
N GLY A 3 -16.75 -15.15 3.60
CA GLY A 3 -17.10 -14.25 2.49
C GLY A 3 -16.10 -13.13 2.20
N ASP A 4 -15.38 -12.60 3.19
CA ASP A 4 -14.52 -11.43 2.96
C ASP A 4 -13.30 -11.76 2.09
N LYS A 5 -12.67 -12.92 2.33
CA LYS A 5 -11.54 -13.38 1.51
C LYS A 5 -11.97 -13.67 0.08
N GLU A 6 -13.07 -14.39 -0.08
CA GLU A 6 -13.64 -14.71 -1.40
C GLU A 6 -14.05 -13.45 -2.15
N HIS A 7 -14.63 -12.46 -1.45
CA HIS A 7 -14.98 -11.16 -2.00
C HIS A 7 -13.75 -10.40 -2.50
N TRP A 8 -12.73 -10.22 -1.65
CA TRP A 8 -11.52 -9.48 -2.02
C TRP A 8 -10.72 -10.17 -3.13
N THR A 9 -10.62 -11.51 -3.11
CA THR A 9 -10.00 -12.27 -4.21
C THR A 9 -10.70 -11.99 -5.53
N ARG A 10 -12.04 -11.97 -5.55
CA ARG A 10 -12.81 -11.73 -6.78
C ARG A 10 -12.61 -10.34 -7.39
N VAL A 11 -12.35 -9.33 -6.56
CA VAL A 11 -12.20 -7.93 -7.02
C VAL A 11 -10.74 -7.46 -7.07
N ALA A 12 -9.77 -8.34 -6.84
CA ALA A 12 -8.36 -7.98 -6.70
C ALA A 12 -7.80 -7.24 -7.92
N ASP A 13 -8.08 -7.70 -9.14
CA ASP A 13 -7.59 -7.06 -10.37
C ASP A 13 -8.18 -5.65 -10.56
N GLN A 14 -9.46 -5.48 -10.25
CA GLN A 14 -10.13 -4.19 -10.30
C GLN A 14 -9.53 -3.22 -9.28
N TRP A 15 -9.27 -3.72 -8.06
CA TRP A 15 -8.58 -2.96 -7.03
C TRP A 15 -7.17 -2.54 -7.46
N ILE A 16 -6.37 -3.46 -8.04
CA ILE A 16 -5.02 -3.15 -8.52
C ILE A 16 -5.06 -2.07 -9.60
N ALA A 17 -5.97 -2.20 -10.58
CA ALA A 17 -6.10 -1.23 -11.66
C ALA A 17 -6.49 0.16 -11.13
N TRP A 18 -7.48 0.21 -10.23
CA TRP A 18 -7.94 1.46 -9.61
C TRP A 18 -6.85 2.12 -8.73
N ALA A 19 -6.17 1.33 -7.89
CA ALA A 19 -5.16 1.80 -6.95
C ALA A 19 -3.89 2.35 -7.64
N ARG A 20 -3.56 1.81 -8.83
CA ARG A 20 -2.38 2.22 -9.60
C ARG A 20 -2.63 3.42 -10.51
N LEU A 21 -3.89 3.81 -10.73
CA LEU A 21 -4.21 4.97 -11.55
C LEU A 21 -3.83 6.27 -10.81
N PRO A 22 -2.92 7.10 -11.34
CA PRO A 22 -2.50 8.33 -10.69
C PRO A 22 -3.67 9.28 -10.42
N ALA A 23 -3.59 10.01 -9.30
CA ALA A 23 -4.58 11.00 -8.88
C ALA A 23 -6.03 10.47 -8.69
N HIS A 24 -6.20 9.16 -8.57
CA HIS A 24 -7.52 8.53 -8.48
C HIS A 24 -8.00 8.29 -7.03
N ASP A 25 -7.10 8.46 -6.06
CA ASP A 25 -7.41 8.37 -4.63
C ASP A 25 -6.47 9.21 -3.77
N ALA A 26 -6.74 9.23 -2.46
CA ALA A 26 -6.01 10.01 -1.48
C ALA A 26 -4.53 9.62 -1.35
N PHE A 27 -4.15 8.39 -1.72
CA PHE A 27 -2.75 7.95 -1.63
C PHE A 27 -1.85 8.89 -2.44
N TRP A 28 -2.26 9.27 -3.64
CA TRP A 28 -1.46 10.14 -4.51
C TRP A 28 -1.24 11.54 -3.93
N VAL A 29 -2.26 12.10 -3.28
CA VAL A 29 -2.19 13.43 -2.67
C VAL A 29 -1.32 13.43 -1.41
N TYR A 30 -1.44 12.37 -0.59
CA TYR A 30 -0.76 12.31 0.71
C TYR A 30 0.56 11.52 0.69
N ARG A 31 0.97 10.95 -0.45
CA ARG A 31 2.17 10.11 -0.56
C ARG A 31 3.41 10.79 0.02
N GLU A 32 3.69 12.03 -0.37
CA GLU A 32 4.88 12.75 0.10
C GLU A 32 4.80 13.06 1.60
N GLY A 33 3.63 13.44 2.10
CA GLY A 33 3.42 13.69 3.53
C GLY A 33 3.60 12.42 4.35
N LEU A 34 3.10 11.28 3.85
CA LEU A 34 3.24 9.97 4.46
C LEU A 34 4.72 9.55 4.54
N THR A 35 5.47 9.63 3.43
CA THR A 35 6.89 9.23 3.43
C THR A 35 7.74 10.12 4.31
N ARG A 36 7.46 11.44 4.35
CA ARG A 36 8.12 12.37 5.28
C ARG A 36 7.81 12.06 6.74
N PHE A 37 6.56 11.70 7.05
CA PHE A 37 6.14 11.37 8.42
C PHE A 37 6.80 10.09 8.93
N ILE A 38 6.87 9.05 8.08
CA ILE A 38 7.53 7.79 8.44
C ILE A 38 9.05 8.01 8.62
N GLY A 39 9.67 8.75 7.71
CA GLY A 39 11.11 8.98 7.69
C GLY A 39 11.90 7.76 7.19
N GLU A 40 13.22 7.93 7.07
CA GLU A 40 14.12 6.83 6.71
C GLU A 40 14.32 5.88 7.91
N GLY A 41 14.48 4.59 7.65
CA GLY A 41 14.71 3.59 8.68
C GLY A 41 15.32 2.31 8.14
N SER A 42 15.86 1.46 9.03
CA SER A 42 16.46 0.17 8.67
C SER A 42 15.84 -1.01 9.44
N GLY A 43 14.66 -0.78 10.03
CA GLY A 43 13.90 -1.77 10.79
C GLY A 43 13.10 -2.71 9.90
N ARG A 44 12.39 -3.65 10.53
CA ARG A 44 11.37 -4.47 9.88
C ARG A 44 10.02 -3.76 9.90
N ALA A 45 9.28 -3.80 8.80
CA ALA A 45 7.95 -3.19 8.68
C ALA A 45 6.92 -4.23 8.21
N LEU A 46 5.77 -4.26 8.87
CA LEU A 46 4.63 -5.10 8.49
C LEU A 46 3.47 -4.20 8.03
N GLU A 47 3.07 -4.33 6.77
CA GLU A 47 1.87 -3.68 6.25
C GLU A 47 0.68 -4.64 6.32
N VAL A 48 -0.32 -4.33 7.16
CA VAL A 48 -1.55 -5.11 7.27
C VAL A 48 -2.57 -4.61 6.25
N GLY A 49 -3.10 -5.52 5.43
CA GLY A 49 -3.99 -5.15 4.33
C GLY A 49 -3.26 -4.48 3.17
N CYS A 50 -2.03 -4.95 2.88
CA CYS A 50 -1.14 -4.32 1.90
C CYS A 50 -1.66 -4.24 0.47
N GLY A 51 -2.71 -5.00 0.13
CA GLY A 51 -3.31 -5.03 -1.20
C GLY A 51 -2.25 -5.30 -2.26
N GLU A 52 -2.02 -4.33 -3.15
CA GLU A 52 -1.01 -4.44 -4.22
C GLU A 52 0.38 -3.88 -3.84
N GLY A 53 0.54 -3.37 -2.62
CA GLY A 53 1.84 -3.06 -2.02
C GLY A 53 2.37 -1.65 -2.28
N ARG A 54 1.54 -0.66 -2.63
CA ARG A 54 2.01 0.73 -2.83
C ARG A 54 2.70 1.33 -1.62
N VAL A 55 2.21 1.08 -0.40
CA VAL A 55 2.89 1.60 0.80
C VAL A 55 4.14 0.77 1.10
N ALA A 56 4.10 -0.56 0.98
CA ALA A 56 5.29 -1.41 1.08
C ALA A 56 6.43 -0.97 0.15
N ARG A 57 6.13 -0.53 -1.08
CA ARG A 57 7.15 0.01 -1.99
C ARG A 57 7.77 1.31 -1.47
N GLU A 58 6.97 2.21 -0.89
CA GLU A 58 7.51 3.41 -0.23
C GLU A 58 8.36 3.04 1.00
N LEU A 59 7.91 2.09 1.83
CA LEU A 59 8.67 1.62 2.99
C LEU A 59 10.03 1.04 2.58
N LYS A 60 10.09 0.25 1.49
CA LYS A 60 11.36 -0.24 0.95
C LYS A 60 12.24 0.90 0.43
N ALA A 61 11.67 1.90 -0.23
CA ALA A 61 12.40 3.08 -0.68
C ALA A 61 12.97 3.90 0.50
N LEU A 62 12.32 3.89 1.65
CA LEU A 62 12.78 4.50 2.90
C LEU A 62 13.80 3.65 3.69
N GLY A 63 14.14 2.45 3.22
CA GLY A 63 15.17 1.56 3.80
C GLY A 63 14.63 0.46 4.72
N TYR A 64 13.31 0.38 4.93
CA TYR A 64 12.71 -0.68 5.74
C TYR A 64 12.75 -2.03 5.01
N ARG A 65 12.75 -3.10 5.81
CA ARG A 65 12.74 -4.49 5.33
C ARG A 65 11.43 -5.20 5.69
N ASP A 66 11.08 -6.16 4.86
CA ASP A 66 10.05 -7.18 5.09
C ASP A 66 10.37 -8.05 6.32
#